data_AF-A0A210VTN8-F1
#
_entry.id   AF-A0A210VTN8-F1
#
_cell.length_a   1.000
_cell.length_b   1.000
_cell.length_c   1.000
_cell.angle_alpha   90.00
_cell.angle_beta   90.00
_cell.angle_gamma   90.00
#
_symmetry.space_group_name_H-M   'P 1'
#
loop_
_entity.id
_entity.type
_entity.pdbx_description
1 polymer ?
#
loop_
_entity_poly.entity_id
_entity_poly.type
_entity_poly.pdbx_seq_one_letter_code
_entity_poly.pdbx_strand_id
1 'polypeptide(L)'
;MRSPISIVDVDRLDSWSKYKPGMCDSCAANCCTMPLEVQLPDLVRLELVDPFEVDNVEPKLIAKRLMKMRLIDHYNPKHNIFTMARRASGDCNFLDAKSRRCTVYDKRPETCRLHPKKGPKPGFCAYGHKDR
;
A
#
# COMPACT_ATOMS: atom_id res chain seq x y z
N MET A 1 -7.00 -30.36 17.87
CA MET A 1 -6.99 -30.30 16.38
C MET A 1 -6.14 -29.10 15.97
N ARG A 2 -4.96 -29.31 15.38
CA ARG A 2 -4.21 -28.20 14.75
C ARG A 2 -4.99 -27.80 13.50
N SER A 3 -5.48 -26.57 13.45
CA SER A 3 -6.12 -26.04 12.23
C SER A 3 -5.20 -26.27 11.04
N PRO A 4 -5.73 -26.68 9.87
CA PRO A 4 -4.92 -26.83 8.67
C PRO A 4 -4.15 -25.54 8.43
N ILE A 5 -2.86 -25.71 8.10
CA ILE A 5 -1.91 -24.62 7.88
C ILE A 5 -2.36 -23.87 6.61
N SER A 6 -3.23 -22.87 6.76
CA SER A 6 -3.55 -21.96 5.67
C SER A 6 -2.42 -20.92 5.58
N ILE A 7 -1.44 -21.19 4.73
CA ILE A 7 -0.45 -20.18 4.31
C ILE A 7 -1.21 -19.15 3.47
N VAL A 8 -1.12 -17.88 3.84
CA VAL A 8 -1.72 -16.80 3.06
C VAL A 8 -0.75 -16.40 1.96
N ASP A 9 -1.26 -16.34 0.73
CA ASP A 9 -0.54 -15.94 -0.46
C ASP A 9 -1.20 -14.67 -1.01
N VAL A 10 -0.43 -13.58 -1.05
CA VAL A 10 -0.94 -12.26 -1.42
C VAL A 10 -1.41 -12.20 -2.87
N ASP A 11 -0.85 -13.04 -3.75
CA ASP A 11 -1.18 -13.09 -5.17
C ASP A 11 -2.35 -14.06 -5.45
N ARG A 12 -2.72 -14.89 -4.47
CA ARG A 12 -3.82 -15.86 -4.54
C ARG A 12 -5.02 -15.43 -3.70
N LEU A 13 -5.98 -14.78 -4.35
CA LEU A 13 -7.18 -14.23 -3.72
C LEU A 13 -8.07 -15.26 -3.00
N ASP A 14 -7.97 -16.54 -3.35
CA ASP A 14 -8.66 -17.66 -2.68
C ASP A 14 -8.07 -17.96 -1.29
N SER A 15 -6.79 -17.64 -1.05
CA SER A 15 -6.14 -17.76 0.26
C SER A 15 -6.53 -16.64 1.24
N TRP A 16 -7.19 -15.58 0.77
CA TRP A 16 -7.55 -14.42 1.57
C TRP A 16 -8.73 -14.73 2.49
N SER A 17 -8.65 -14.24 3.72
CA SER A 17 -9.70 -14.41 4.74
C SER A 17 -10.70 -13.26 4.72
N LYS A 18 -11.97 -13.54 5.04
CA LYS A 18 -12.98 -12.49 5.24
C LYS A 18 -12.53 -11.56 6.35
N TYR A 19 -12.53 -10.26 6.09
CA TYR A 19 -12.02 -9.29 7.04
C TYR A 19 -12.88 -9.22 8.32
N LYS A 20 -12.20 -9.02 9.44
CA LYS A 20 -12.82 -8.72 10.74
C LYS A 20 -12.10 -7.51 11.37
N PRO A 21 -12.81 -6.59 12.04
CA PRO A 21 -12.18 -5.54 12.83
C PRO A 21 -11.13 -6.11 13.81
N GLY A 22 -10.01 -5.43 13.98
CA GLY A 22 -8.90 -5.86 14.84
C GLY A 22 -7.88 -6.80 14.16
N MET A 23 -8.12 -7.29 12.94
CA MET A 23 -7.15 -8.14 12.23
C MET A 23 -5.77 -7.49 12.07
N CYS A 24 -5.70 -6.17 11.90
CA CYS A 24 -4.42 -5.48 11.76
C CYS A 24 -3.57 -5.50 13.04
N ASP A 25 -4.12 -5.90 14.19
CA ASP A 25 -3.41 -5.85 15.48
C ASP A 25 -2.40 -6.97 15.69
N SER A 26 -2.62 -8.09 15.01
CA SER A 26 -1.75 -9.27 15.02
C SER A 26 -1.20 -9.62 13.63
N CYS A 27 -1.39 -8.75 12.63
CA CYS A 27 -1.03 -9.02 11.24
C CYS A 27 0.48 -8.80 10.96
N ALA A 28 1.04 -9.59 10.05
CA ALA A 28 2.38 -9.40 9.45
C ALA A 28 2.45 -8.23 8.44
N ALA A 29 1.34 -7.52 8.23
CA ALA A 29 1.16 -6.41 7.31
C ALA A 29 1.31 -6.77 5.82
N ASN A 30 0.80 -7.92 5.41
CA ASN A 30 0.79 -8.37 4.02
C ASN A 30 0.18 -7.35 3.04
N CYS A 31 -0.83 -6.58 3.45
CA CYS A 31 -1.37 -5.53 2.58
C CYS A 31 -0.36 -4.40 2.30
N CYS A 32 0.62 -4.20 3.18
CA CYS A 32 1.73 -3.27 3.00
C CYS A 32 2.92 -3.89 2.24
N THR A 33 2.83 -5.14 1.77
CA THR A 33 3.86 -5.74 0.89
C THR A 33 3.40 -5.81 -0.58
N MET A 34 2.10 -5.58 -0.82
CA MET A 34 1.52 -5.55 -2.16
C MET A 34 1.89 -4.26 -2.91
N PRO A 35 1.91 -4.30 -4.26
CA PRO A 35 1.99 -3.10 -5.07
C PRO A 35 0.87 -2.11 -4.74
N LEU A 36 1.20 -0.83 -4.66
CA LEU A 36 0.26 0.23 -4.34
C LEU A 36 0.26 1.28 -5.45
N GLU A 37 -0.84 1.30 -6.19
CA GLU A 37 -1.14 2.34 -7.16
C GLU A 37 -1.89 3.50 -6.50
N VAL A 38 -1.44 4.72 -6.78
CA VAL A 38 -1.98 5.95 -6.20
C VAL A 38 -2.15 7.01 -7.28
N GLN A 39 -3.01 7.99 -7.00
CA GLN A 39 -3.18 9.17 -7.84
C GLN A 39 -2.50 10.39 -7.21
N LEU A 40 -2.38 11.47 -7.98
CA LEU A 40 -1.77 12.72 -7.53
C LEU A 40 -2.29 13.24 -6.17
N PRO A 41 -3.61 13.21 -5.86
CA PRO A 41 -4.12 13.65 -4.55
C PRO A 41 -3.63 12.78 -3.38
N ASP A 42 -3.35 11.51 -3.62
CA ASP A 42 -2.75 10.65 -2.59
C ASP A 42 -1.28 11.01 -2.33
N LEU A 43 -0.53 11.42 -3.37
CA LEU A 43 0.84 11.89 -3.22
C LEU A 43 0.91 13.20 -2.41
N VAL A 44 -0.05 14.10 -2.61
CA VAL A 44 -0.21 15.31 -1.79
C VAL A 44 -0.58 14.93 -0.36
N ARG A 45 -1.52 14.01 -0.18
CA ARG A 45 -1.92 13.53 1.17
C ARG A 45 -0.76 12.89 1.93
N LEU A 46 0.10 12.15 1.22
CA LEU A 46 1.34 11.58 1.74
C LEU A 46 2.45 12.62 1.95
N GLU A 47 2.22 13.88 1.57
CA GLU A 47 3.18 14.99 1.63
C GLU A 47 4.46 14.76 0.81
N LEU A 48 4.34 14.00 -0.29
CA LEU A 48 5.44 13.76 -1.24
C LEU A 48 5.46 14.80 -2.37
N VAL A 49 4.33 15.48 -2.57
CA VAL A 49 4.08 16.48 -3.60
C VAL A 49 3.35 17.64 -2.96
N ASP A 50 3.81 18.86 -3.23
CA ASP A 50 3.14 20.07 -2.76
C ASP A 50 1.88 20.35 -3.61
N PRO A 51 0.76 20.83 -3.02
CA PRO A 51 -0.41 21.25 -3.80
C PRO A 51 -0.08 22.27 -4.91
N PHE A 52 0.87 23.17 -4.70
CA PHE A 52 1.32 24.11 -5.72
C PHE A 52 2.00 23.39 -6.90
N GLU A 53 2.76 22.32 -6.67
CA GLU A 53 3.32 21.51 -7.75
C GLU A 53 2.20 20.88 -8.60
N VAL A 54 1.09 20.46 -7.98
CA VAL A 54 -0.05 19.88 -8.70
C VAL A 54 -0.63 20.84 -9.73
N ASP A 55 -0.71 22.12 -9.38
CA ASP A 55 -1.33 23.15 -10.22
C ASP A 55 -0.37 23.71 -11.28
N ASN A 56 0.95 23.59 -11.07
CA ASN A 56 1.95 24.32 -11.87
C ASN A 56 3.00 23.44 -12.55
N VAL A 57 3.06 22.14 -12.25
CA VAL A 57 4.08 21.23 -12.77
C VAL A 57 3.43 20.04 -13.48
N GLU A 58 3.90 19.75 -14.69
CA GLU A 58 3.41 18.58 -15.43
C GLU A 58 3.63 17.28 -14.62
N PRO A 59 2.62 16.39 -14.52
CA PRO A 59 2.72 15.15 -13.75
C PRO A 59 3.91 14.26 -14.12
N LYS A 60 4.36 14.30 -15.38
CA LYS A 60 5.54 13.57 -15.86
C LYS A 60 6.84 14.08 -15.23
N LEU A 61 6.96 15.37 -14.94
CA LEU A 61 8.14 15.95 -14.27
C LEU A 61 8.12 15.62 -12.78
N ILE A 62 6.95 15.69 -12.14
CA ILE A 62 6.75 15.23 -10.76
C ILE A 62 7.15 13.74 -10.65
N ALA A 63 6.65 12.89 -11.55
CA ALA A 63 7.01 11.47 -11.59
C ALA A 63 8.52 11.25 -11.70
N LYS A 64 9.21 11.95 -12.61
CA LYS A 64 10.67 11.85 -12.76
C LYS A 64 11.41 12.22 -11.46
N ARG A 65 10.99 13.29 -10.78
CA ARG A 65 11.54 13.69 -9.47
C ARG A 65 11.35 12.58 -8.43
N LEU A 66 10.13 12.07 -8.30
CA LEU A 66 9.78 11.03 -7.33
C LEU A 66 10.50 9.70 -7.60
N MET A 67 10.68 9.30 -8.87
CA MET A 67 11.47 8.13 -9.25
C MET A 67 12.94 8.29 -8.86
N LYS A 68 13.54 9.47 -9.09
CA LYS A 68 14.92 9.78 -8.68
C LYS A 68 15.09 9.69 -7.16
N MET A 69 14.08 10.08 -6.40
CA MET A 69 14.03 9.97 -4.94
C MET A 69 13.67 8.55 -4.44
N ARG A 70 13.38 7.61 -5.36
CA ARG A 70 12.91 6.25 -5.04
C ARG A 70 11.64 6.22 -4.17
N LEU A 71 10.75 7.20 -4.39
CA LEU A 71 9.45 7.26 -3.74
C LEU A 71 8.37 6.52 -4.55
N ILE A 72 8.54 6.44 -5.86
CA ILE A 72 7.69 5.67 -6.79
C ILE A 72 8.58 4.78 -7.69
N ASP A 73 8.08 3.61 -8.07
CA ASP A 73 8.76 2.69 -9.00
C ASP A 73 8.33 2.92 -10.46
N HIS A 74 7.10 3.38 -10.67
CA HIS A 74 6.53 3.54 -12.01
C HIS A 74 5.52 4.69 -12.08
N TYR A 75 5.35 5.24 -13.29
CA TYR A 75 4.32 6.21 -13.62
C TYR A 75 3.69 5.86 -14.96
N ASN A 76 2.36 5.74 -14.99
CA ASN A 76 1.56 5.49 -16.18
C ASN A 76 0.92 6.81 -16.67
N PRO A 77 1.43 7.42 -17.75
CA PRO A 77 0.94 8.71 -18.23
C PRO A 77 -0.49 8.67 -18.76
N LYS A 78 -0.95 7.52 -19.28
CA LYS A 78 -2.29 7.38 -19.88
C LYS A 78 -3.40 7.55 -18.86
N HIS A 79 -3.16 7.10 -17.63
CA HIS A 79 -4.15 7.12 -16.55
C HIS A 79 -3.75 8.02 -15.37
N ASN A 80 -2.60 8.68 -15.46
CA ASN A 80 -2.01 9.49 -14.39
C ASN A 80 -1.90 8.72 -13.06
N ILE A 81 -1.42 7.47 -13.14
CA ILE A 81 -1.28 6.55 -12.00
C ILE A 81 0.20 6.41 -11.65
N PHE A 82 0.49 6.44 -10.35
CA PHE A 82 1.83 6.31 -9.79
C PHE A 82 1.88 5.00 -8.99
N THR A 83 2.91 4.18 -9.22
CA THR A 83 3.15 2.97 -8.43
C THR A 83 4.17 3.30 -7.35
N MET A 84 3.77 3.21 -6.09
CA MET A 84 4.64 3.51 -4.95
C MET A 84 5.83 2.56 -4.90
N ALA A 85 7.01 3.10 -4.55
CA ALA A 85 8.20 2.30 -4.40
C ALA A 85 8.11 1.41 -3.16
N ARG A 86 8.76 0.25 -3.25
CA ARG A 86 8.91 -0.69 -2.14
C ARG A 86 10.38 -0.82 -1.74
N ARG A 87 10.62 -1.17 -0.49
CA ARG A 87 11.94 -1.55 0.01
C ARG A 87 12.38 -2.84 -0.68
N ALA A 88 13.68 -3.14 -0.61
CA ALA A 88 14.22 -4.40 -1.12
C ALA A 88 13.57 -5.66 -0.48
N SER A 89 13.02 -5.54 0.73
CA SER A 89 12.24 -6.60 1.39
C SER A 89 10.86 -6.84 0.78
N GLY A 90 10.40 -5.99 -0.15
CA GLY A 90 9.03 -5.97 -0.65
C GLY A 90 8.07 -5.16 0.23
N ASP A 91 8.52 -4.60 1.35
CA ASP A 91 7.68 -3.77 2.22
C ASP A 91 7.45 -2.36 1.63
N CYS A 92 6.27 -1.81 1.89
CA CYS A 92 5.99 -0.40 1.67
C CYS A 92 6.98 0.48 2.46
N ASN A 93 7.40 1.60 1.86
CA ASN A 93 8.30 2.56 2.49
C ASN A 93 7.80 3.12 3.83
N PHE A 94 6.47 3.14 4.04
CA PHE A 94 5.84 3.62 5.26
C PHE A 94 5.52 2.51 6.28
N LEU A 95 6.05 1.30 6.11
CA LEU A 95 5.84 0.22 7.07
C LEU A 95 6.88 0.27 8.18
N ASP A 96 6.44 0.33 9.43
CA ASP A 96 7.33 0.20 10.58
C ASP A 96 7.85 -1.23 10.67
N ALA A 97 9.17 -1.38 10.77
CA ALA A 97 9.83 -2.68 10.70
C ALA A 97 9.50 -3.57 11.90
N LYS A 98 9.26 -2.99 13.08
CA LYS A 98 9.05 -3.73 14.34
C LYS A 98 7.58 -4.01 14.62
N SER A 99 6.75 -2.97 14.62
CA SER A 99 5.32 -3.08 14.94
C SER A 99 4.49 -3.66 13.80
N ARG A 100 5.02 -3.66 12.57
CA ARG A 100 4.28 -4.02 11.34
C ARG A 100 3.00 -3.19 11.19
N ARG A 101 3.06 -1.92 11.59
CA ARG A 101 2.02 -0.91 11.36
C ARG A 101 2.53 0.13 10.40
N CYS A 102 1.68 0.63 9.51
CA CYS A 102 2.09 1.75 8.68
C CYS A 102 2.22 3.03 9.53
N THR A 103 3.26 3.81 9.28
CA THR A 103 3.67 4.99 10.06
C THR A 103 2.89 6.26 9.71
N VAL A 104 2.09 6.23 8.64
CA VAL A 104 1.36 7.38 8.09
C VAL A 104 -0.16 7.16 8.11
N TYR A 105 -0.72 6.54 9.15
CA TYR A 105 -2.14 6.16 9.22
C TYR A 105 -3.11 7.28 8.79
N ASP A 106 -2.91 8.50 9.28
CA ASP A 106 -3.77 9.64 8.99
C ASP A 106 -3.62 10.18 7.57
N LYS A 107 -2.48 9.90 6.94
CA LYS A 107 -2.08 10.34 5.60
C LYS A 107 -2.13 9.23 4.55
N ARG A 108 -2.66 8.06 4.91
CA ARG A 108 -2.76 6.91 4.00
C ARG A 108 -3.46 7.27 2.71
N PRO A 109 -2.96 6.77 1.56
CA PRO A 109 -3.68 6.79 0.30
C PRO A 109 -5.07 6.17 0.44
N GLU A 110 -5.97 6.58 -0.43
CA GLU A 110 -7.37 6.14 -0.40
C GLU A 110 -7.48 4.61 -0.40
N THR A 111 -6.73 3.92 -1.27
CA THR A 111 -6.70 2.45 -1.35
C THR A 111 -6.37 1.81 0.01
N CYS A 112 -5.37 2.33 0.73
CA CYS A 112 -4.96 1.81 2.03
C CYS A 112 -5.95 2.17 3.15
N ARG A 113 -6.56 3.36 3.09
CA ARG A 113 -7.55 3.83 4.07
C ARG A 113 -8.86 3.06 3.97
N LEU A 114 -9.28 2.76 2.74
CA LEU A 114 -10.52 2.07 2.45
C LEU A 114 -10.38 0.54 2.47
N HIS A 115 -9.17 -0.01 2.57
CA HIS A 115 -8.99 -1.45 2.75
C HIS A 115 -9.73 -1.95 4.02
N PRO A 116 -10.54 -3.01 3.93
CA PRO A 116 -10.70 -3.97 2.83
C PRO A 116 -11.85 -3.67 1.84
N LYS A 117 -12.58 -2.56 1.99
CA LYS A 117 -13.67 -2.19 1.07
C LYS A 117 -13.15 -1.94 -0.35
N LYS A 118 -11.92 -1.42 -0.47
CA LYS A 118 -11.19 -1.22 -1.72
C LYS A 118 -9.98 -2.16 -1.77
N GLY A 119 -9.75 -2.78 -2.93
CA GLY A 119 -8.64 -3.71 -3.18
C GLY A 119 -9.00 -4.85 -4.15
N PRO A 120 -8.10 -5.80 -4.39
CA PRO A 120 -8.29 -6.90 -5.35
C PRO A 120 -9.49 -7.81 -5.03
N LYS A 121 -9.83 -7.98 -3.75
CA LYS A 121 -10.98 -8.75 -3.27
C LYS A 121 -11.72 -7.97 -2.17
N PRO A 122 -12.70 -7.13 -2.52
CA PRO A 122 -13.45 -6.32 -1.55
C PRO A 122 -14.05 -7.16 -0.41
N GLY A 123 -13.88 -6.70 0.83
CA GLY A 123 -14.34 -7.38 2.04
C GLY A 123 -13.42 -8.50 2.55
N PHE A 124 -12.33 -8.79 1.85
CA PHE A 124 -11.33 -9.79 2.23
C PHE A 124 -9.96 -9.13 2.45
N CYS A 125 -9.13 -9.80 3.23
CA CYS A 125 -7.78 -9.36 3.55
C CYS A 125 -6.81 -10.54 3.44
N ALA A 126 -5.63 -10.29 2.89
CA ALA A 126 -4.48 -11.20 2.95
C ALA A 126 -3.90 -11.27 4.37
N TYR A 127 -4.73 -11.36 5.40
CA TYR A 127 -4.30 -11.40 6.79
C TYR A 127 -3.41 -12.62 7.04
N GLY A 128 -2.19 -12.40 7.52
CA GLY A 128 -1.31 -13.43 8.07
C GLY A 128 -0.88 -13.01 9.47
N HIS A 129 -0.92 -13.93 10.44
CA HIS A 129 -0.49 -13.64 11.81
C HIS A 129 1.04 -13.40 11.85
N LYS A 130 1.51 -12.38 12.57
CA LYS A 130 2.94 -12.00 12.62
C LYS A 130 3.83 -13.03 13.31
N ASP A 131 3.29 -13.79 14.25
CA ASP A 131 4.01 -14.83 15.01
C ASP A 131 3.84 -16.24 14.39
N ARG A 132 3.55 -16.32 13.09
CA ARG A 132 3.49 -17.58 12.34
C ARG A 132 4.74 -17.81 11.51
#